data_AF-A0A1E8RBJ1-F1
#
_entry.id   AF-A0A1E8RBJ1-F1
#
_cell.length_a   1.000
_cell.length_b   1.000
_cell.length_c   1.000
_cell.angle_alpha   90.00
_cell.angle_beta   90.00
_cell.angle_gamma   90.00
#
_symmetry.space_group_name_H-M   'P 1'
#
loop_
_entity.id
_entity.type
_entity.pdbx_description
1 polymer ?
#
loop_
_entity_poly.entity_id
_entity_poly.type
_entity_poly.pdbx_seq_one_letter_code
_entity_poly.pdbx_strand_id
1 'polypeptide(L)'
;MFKFTALESLHNNMKLNDTKRVVFPFKYNEKGFSCIFITDILPYRLYLSTLGDKPITFELEINNKYETSSYIEDYKKLIEYLEIKYDPNHKFKPNDFFKSLNNKIPENCENKPNYKDVILIAAKHREIEQPNKIYFCGWKNNIVKNVTDGNLEKTRSAFGDELAELCKKKNISSRWTAIDNYEEINKINRIYTM
;
A
#
# COMPACT_ATOMS: atom_id res chain seq x y z
N MET A 1 -17.60 -12.66 -1.75
CA MET A 1 -17.05 -11.40 -1.22
C MET A 1 -17.06 -11.48 0.29
N PHE A 2 -16.12 -10.81 0.95
CA PHE A 2 -16.02 -10.71 2.40
C PHE A 2 -16.07 -9.23 2.81
N LYS A 3 -16.90 -8.89 3.81
CA LYS A 3 -17.01 -7.51 4.32
C LYS A 3 -16.15 -7.34 5.58
N PHE A 4 -15.26 -6.35 5.56
CA PHE A 4 -14.44 -5.95 6.70
C PHE A 4 -15.11 -4.82 7.49
N THR A 5 -16.00 -5.17 8.42
CA THR A 5 -16.65 -4.19 9.31
C THR A 5 -15.64 -3.44 10.19
N ALA A 6 -14.51 -4.04 10.54
CA ALA A 6 -13.49 -3.38 11.35
C ALA A 6 -12.66 -2.36 10.54
N LEU A 7 -12.48 -2.57 9.22
CA LEU A 7 -11.89 -1.53 8.36
C LEU A 7 -12.81 -0.32 8.24
N GLU A 8 -14.13 -0.54 8.22
CA GLU A 8 -15.12 0.54 8.24
C GLU A 8 -14.99 1.39 9.51
N SER A 9 -14.94 0.75 10.68
CA SER A 9 -14.71 1.42 11.97
C SER A 9 -13.37 2.17 12.01
N LEU A 10 -12.28 1.49 11.63
CA LEU A 10 -10.94 2.10 11.58
C LEU A 10 -10.90 3.30 10.63
N HIS A 11 -11.48 3.21 9.44
CA HIS A 11 -11.51 4.34 8.50
C HIS A 11 -12.32 5.52 9.04
N ASN A 12 -13.42 5.28 9.75
CA ASN A 12 -14.17 6.34 10.41
C ASN A 12 -13.32 7.05 11.48
N ASN A 13 -12.54 6.30 12.27
CA ASN A 13 -11.57 6.88 13.19
C ASN A 13 -10.47 7.67 12.46
N MET A 14 -9.90 7.10 11.39
CA MET A 14 -8.89 7.76 10.55
C MET A 14 -9.39 9.11 10.00
N LYS A 15 -10.67 9.22 9.61
CA LYS A 15 -11.28 10.49 9.16
C LYS A 15 -11.33 11.54 10.27
N LEU A 16 -11.63 11.15 11.50
CA LEU A 16 -11.63 12.07 12.66
C LEU A 16 -10.22 12.63 12.93
N ASN A 17 -9.19 11.83 12.63
CA ASN A 17 -7.78 12.16 12.84
C ASN A 17 -7.05 12.62 11.57
N ASP A 18 -7.79 13.02 10.52
CA ASP A 18 -7.28 13.41 9.20
C ASP A 18 -6.11 12.54 8.68
N THR A 19 -6.25 11.23 8.83
CA THR A 19 -5.26 10.24 8.39
C THR A 19 -5.85 9.41 7.26
N LYS A 20 -5.05 9.17 6.21
CA LYS A 20 -5.48 8.37 5.04
C LYS A 20 -4.78 7.02 4.94
N ARG A 21 -3.70 6.84 5.71
CA ARG A 21 -2.84 5.67 5.64
C ARG A 21 -2.39 5.29 7.03
N VAL A 22 -2.54 4.03 7.40
CA VAL A 22 -2.13 3.51 8.72
C VAL A 22 -1.38 2.20 8.58
N VAL A 23 -0.49 1.94 9.52
CA VAL A 23 0.22 0.66 9.68
C VAL A 23 -0.13 0.04 11.03
N PHE A 24 -0.55 -1.22 11.03
CA PHE A 24 -0.88 -1.96 12.25
C PHE A 24 -0.43 -3.41 12.16
N PRO A 25 -0.09 -4.05 13.31
CA PRO A 25 0.26 -5.46 13.33
C PRO A 25 -1.00 -6.34 13.27
N PHE A 26 -0.87 -7.51 12.69
CA PHE A 26 -1.85 -8.58 12.76
C PHE A 26 -1.16 -9.92 13.03
N LYS A 27 -1.84 -10.84 13.70
CA LYS A 27 -1.28 -12.15 14.07
C LYS A 27 -2.31 -13.26 13.83
N TYR A 28 -1.92 -14.30 13.10
CA TYR A 28 -2.69 -15.52 12.88
C TYR A 28 -1.87 -16.72 13.37
N ASN A 29 -2.35 -17.45 14.39
CA ASN A 29 -1.68 -18.62 14.98
C ASN A 29 -0.16 -18.43 15.11
N GLU A 30 0.29 -17.45 15.90
CA GLU A 30 1.70 -17.10 16.08
C GLU A 30 2.42 -16.43 14.91
N LYS A 31 1.88 -16.49 13.69
CA LYS A 31 2.47 -15.84 12.50
C LYS A 31 2.04 -14.39 12.39
N GLY A 32 3.02 -13.49 12.41
CA GLY A 32 2.80 -12.04 12.38
C GLY A 32 2.70 -11.46 10.96
N PHE A 33 2.02 -10.33 10.84
CA PHE A 33 1.93 -9.53 9.63
C PHE A 33 2.10 -8.05 9.99
N SER A 34 2.78 -7.30 9.14
CA SER A 34 2.70 -5.84 9.09
C SER A 34 1.67 -5.44 8.04
N CYS A 35 0.59 -4.81 8.48
CA CYS A 35 -0.54 -4.45 7.64
C CYS A 35 -0.51 -2.96 7.33
N ILE A 36 -0.66 -2.59 6.05
CA ILE A 36 -0.83 -1.18 5.65
C ILE A 36 -2.22 -1.03 5.05
N PHE A 37 -3.02 -0.12 5.60
CA PHE A 37 -4.33 0.24 5.06
C PHE A 37 -4.30 1.65 4.48
N ILE A 38 -4.71 1.79 3.22
CA ILE A 38 -4.61 3.00 2.41
C ILE A 38 -6.00 3.35 1.88
N THR A 39 -6.48 4.56 2.17
CA THR A 39 -7.83 5.03 1.81
C THR A 39 -7.86 6.24 0.88
N ASP A 40 -6.71 6.83 0.56
CA ASP A 40 -6.54 7.89 -0.45
C ASP A 40 -6.25 7.35 -1.86
N ILE A 41 -6.46 6.05 -2.08
CA ILE A 41 -6.39 5.38 -3.39
C ILE A 41 -7.64 4.53 -3.56
N LEU A 42 -8.27 4.55 -4.74
CA LEU A 42 -9.45 3.75 -5.07
C LEU A 42 -9.14 2.64 -6.10
N PRO A 43 -9.59 1.39 -5.88
CA PRO A 43 -10.13 0.88 -4.61
C PRO A 43 -9.11 1.01 -3.46
N TYR A 44 -9.60 1.08 -2.22
CA TYR A 44 -8.74 1.12 -1.04
C TYR A 44 -7.84 -0.11 -1.03
N ARG A 45 -6.65 0.01 -0.44
CA ARG A 45 -5.65 -1.05 -0.46
C ARG A 45 -5.36 -1.52 0.95
N LEU A 46 -5.40 -2.83 1.17
CA LEU A 46 -4.89 -3.46 2.38
C LEU A 46 -3.73 -4.38 2.00
N TYR A 47 -2.51 -3.95 2.33
CA TYR A 47 -1.32 -4.77 2.20
C TYR A 47 -1.08 -5.58 3.46
N LEU A 48 -0.75 -6.85 3.29
CA LEU A 48 -0.43 -7.77 4.38
C LEU A 48 0.97 -8.34 4.10
N SER A 49 1.99 -7.82 4.79
CA SER A 49 3.36 -8.30 4.63
C SER A 49 3.70 -9.30 5.73
N THR A 50 4.18 -10.48 5.37
CA THR A 50 4.71 -11.45 6.32
C THR A 50 5.99 -10.92 6.98
N LEU A 51 6.36 -11.47 8.14
CA LEU A 51 7.61 -11.14 8.81
C LEU A 51 8.70 -12.17 8.45
N GLY A 52 9.98 -11.82 8.68
CA GLY A 52 11.14 -12.68 8.42
C GLY A 52 12.01 -12.22 7.25
N ASP A 53 13.03 -13.02 6.90
CA ASP A 53 14.11 -12.63 5.98
C ASP A 53 13.66 -12.42 4.53
N LYS A 54 12.55 -13.05 4.12
CA LYS A 54 11.99 -12.97 2.76
C LYS A 54 10.49 -12.64 2.83
N PRO A 55 10.13 -11.39 3.18
CA PRO A 55 8.75 -11.03 3.39
C PRO A 55 7.96 -11.04 2.07
N ILE A 56 6.84 -11.75 2.09
CA ILE A 56 5.87 -11.80 1.01
C ILE A 56 4.76 -10.82 1.36
N THR A 57 4.31 -10.06 0.37
CA THR A 57 3.21 -9.11 0.56
C THR A 57 2.02 -9.57 -0.25
N PHE A 58 0.86 -9.59 0.39
CA PHE A 58 -0.43 -9.83 -0.24
C PHE A 58 -1.18 -8.50 -0.34
N GLU A 59 -1.75 -8.20 -1.50
CA GLU A 59 -2.61 -7.02 -1.70
C GLU A 59 -4.07 -7.47 -1.72
N LEU A 60 -4.90 -6.83 -0.90
CA LEU A 60 -6.35 -6.91 -1.00
C LEU A 60 -6.89 -5.56 -1.48
N GLU A 61 -7.64 -5.59 -2.57
CA GLU A 61 -8.45 -4.45 -2.99
C GLU A 61 -9.75 -4.44 -2.19
N ILE A 62 -10.02 -3.32 -1.54
CA ILE A 62 -11.17 -3.09 -0.67
C ILE A 62 -12.03 -2.00 -1.33
N ASN A 63 -13.26 -2.35 -1.72
CA ASN A 63 -14.16 -1.38 -2.34
C ASN A 63 -14.72 -0.37 -1.31
N ASN A 64 -15.51 0.59 -1.77
CA ASN A 64 -16.13 1.62 -0.92
C ASN A 64 -17.18 1.09 0.08
N LYS A 65 -17.59 -0.18 -0.02
CA LYS A 65 -18.44 -0.89 0.96
C LYS A 65 -17.63 -1.71 1.96
N TYR A 66 -16.30 -1.57 1.95
CA TYR A 66 -15.35 -2.35 2.73
C TYR A 66 -15.38 -3.85 2.43
N GLU A 67 -15.66 -4.19 1.17
CA GLU A 67 -15.71 -5.57 0.71
C GLU A 67 -14.51 -5.89 -0.16
N THR A 68 -14.04 -7.13 -0.06
CA THR A 68 -13.03 -7.70 -0.94
C THR A 68 -13.48 -9.00 -1.57
N SER A 69 -12.81 -9.41 -2.65
CA SER A 69 -13.01 -10.73 -3.24
C SER A 69 -12.59 -11.82 -2.25
N SER A 70 -13.24 -12.98 -2.28
CA SER A 70 -12.88 -14.12 -1.41
C SER A 70 -11.67 -14.89 -1.94
N TYR A 71 -10.76 -14.19 -2.64
CA TYR A 71 -9.58 -14.70 -3.32
C TYR A 71 -8.34 -13.99 -2.77
N ILE A 72 -7.25 -14.73 -2.66
CA ILE A 72 -5.92 -14.21 -2.31
C ILE A 72 -4.97 -14.68 -3.40
N GLU A 73 -4.37 -13.73 -4.10
CA GLU A 73 -3.25 -14.02 -5.00
C GLU A 73 -2.12 -14.69 -4.19
N ASP A 74 -1.43 -15.66 -4.79
CA ASP A 74 -0.40 -16.43 -4.09
C ASP A 74 -0.89 -17.15 -2.82
N TYR A 75 -2.17 -17.55 -2.75
CA TYR A 75 -2.75 -18.30 -1.62
C TYR A 75 -1.88 -19.45 -1.10
N LYS A 76 -1.18 -20.19 -1.97
CA LYS A 76 -0.26 -21.27 -1.56
C LYS A 76 0.87 -20.76 -0.66
N LYS A 77 1.44 -19.59 -0.97
CA LYS A 77 2.47 -18.95 -0.14
C LYS A 77 1.92 -18.53 1.22
N LEU A 78 0.66 -18.08 1.26
CA LEU A 78 -0.01 -17.79 2.53
C LEU A 78 -0.16 -19.06 3.38
N ILE A 79 -0.64 -20.15 2.79
CA ILE A 79 -0.78 -21.44 3.47
C ILE A 79 0.55 -21.94 4.03
N GLU A 80 1.61 -21.83 3.23
CA GLU A 80 2.96 -22.21 3.62
C GLU A 80 3.47 -21.36 4.80
N TYR A 81 3.34 -20.03 4.72
CA TYR A 81 3.73 -19.13 5.81
C TYR A 81 2.95 -19.39 7.11
N LEU A 82 1.64 -19.64 6.98
CA LEU A 82 0.76 -19.94 8.10
C LEU A 82 0.95 -21.36 8.67
N GLU A 83 1.75 -22.21 8.01
CA GLU A 83 1.99 -23.61 8.38
C GLU A 83 0.67 -24.39 8.58
N ILE A 84 -0.35 -24.07 7.77
CA ILE A 84 -1.66 -24.73 7.88
C ILE A 84 -1.51 -26.18 7.45
N LYS A 85 -1.76 -27.07 8.41
CA LYS A 85 -1.80 -28.52 8.19
C LYS A 85 -3.15 -28.91 7.60
N TYR A 86 -3.16 -30.02 6.88
CA TYR A 86 -4.39 -30.63 6.41
C TYR A 86 -5.28 -31.02 7.61
N ASP A 87 -6.53 -30.59 7.57
CA ASP A 87 -7.59 -30.98 8.50
C ASP A 87 -8.72 -31.64 7.70
N PRO A 88 -9.05 -32.91 7.95
CA PRO A 88 -10.12 -33.61 7.26
C PRO A 88 -11.52 -33.03 7.54
N ASN A 89 -11.69 -32.32 8.66
CA ASN A 89 -12.99 -31.77 9.08
C ASN A 89 -13.23 -30.35 8.56
N HIS A 90 -12.16 -29.62 8.19
CA HIS A 90 -12.28 -28.26 7.70
C HIS A 90 -11.15 -27.89 6.73
N LYS A 91 -11.54 -27.54 5.50
CA LYS A 91 -10.59 -26.97 4.53
C LYS A 91 -10.46 -25.47 4.78
N PHE A 92 -9.26 -25.05 5.20
CA PHE A 92 -8.92 -23.64 5.30
C PHE A 92 -9.19 -22.92 3.97
N LYS A 93 -9.81 -21.74 4.07
CA LYS A 93 -10.16 -20.87 2.95
C LYS A 93 -9.84 -19.42 3.28
N PRO A 94 -9.63 -18.54 2.28
CA PRO A 94 -9.36 -17.11 2.50
C PRO A 94 -10.32 -16.43 3.49
N ASN A 95 -11.61 -16.78 3.46
CA ASN A 95 -12.59 -16.22 4.39
C ASN A 95 -12.31 -16.55 5.87
N ASP A 96 -11.64 -17.66 6.19
CA ASP A 96 -11.27 -17.98 7.58
C ASP A 96 -10.18 -17.04 8.08
N PHE A 97 -9.21 -16.75 7.20
CA PHE A 97 -8.17 -15.76 7.44
C PHE A 97 -8.77 -14.35 7.59
N PHE A 98 -9.65 -13.95 6.67
CA PHE A 98 -10.30 -12.64 6.69
C PHE A 98 -11.17 -12.43 7.93
N LYS A 99 -11.88 -13.47 8.40
CA LYS A 99 -12.59 -13.41 9.69
C LYS A 99 -11.64 -13.12 10.85
N SER A 100 -10.50 -13.81 10.91
CA SER A 100 -9.51 -13.58 11.98
C SER A 100 -8.91 -12.17 11.89
N LEU A 101 -8.60 -11.72 10.68
CA LEU A 101 -8.10 -10.37 10.42
C LEU A 101 -9.11 -9.30 10.82
N ASN A 102 -10.36 -9.41 10.38
CA ASN A 102 -11.42 -8.47 10.72
C ASN A 102 -11.60 -8.32 12.24
N ASN A 103 -11.53 -9.41 12.98
CA ASN A 103 -11.71 -9.38 14.44
C ASN A 103 -10.51 -8.78 15.20
N LYS A 104 -9.38 -8.56 14.53
CA LYS A 104 -8.12 -8.09 15.14
C LYS A 104 -7.63 -6.76 14.58
N ILE A 105 -8.30 -6.21 13.57
CA ILE A 105 -8.05 -4.85 13.10
C ILE A 105 -8.34 -3.90 14.27
N PRO A 106 -7.40 -2.99 14.61
CA PRO A 106 -7.61 -2.07 15.72
C PRO A 106 -8.71 -1.06 15.38
N GLU A 107 -9.46 -0.62 16.38
CA GLU A 107 -10.48 0.42 16.22
C GLU A 107 -9.86 1.80 15.96
N ASN A 108 -8.65 2.03 16.46
CA ASN A 108 -7.87 3.24 16.28
C ASN A 108 -6.40 2.93 15.94
N CYS A 109 -5.81 3.72 15.05
CA CYS A 109 -4.41 3.60 14.70
C CYS A 109 -3.90 4.92 14.12
N GLU A 110 -2.77 5.41 14.62
CA GLU A 110 -2.17 6.67 14.17
C GLU A 110 -0.80 6.48 13.52
N ASN A 111 -0.24 5.27 13.59
CA ASN A 111 1.04 4.98 12.97
C ASN A 111 0.91 5.10 11.46
N LYS A 112 1.69 5.98 10.84
CA LYS A 112 1.67 6.21 9.39
C LYS A 112 2.78 5.40 8.72
N PRO A 113 2.51 4.72 7.60
CA PRO A 113 3.56 4.06 6.83
C PRO A 113 4.48 5.10 6.18
N ASN A 114 5.74 4.76 5.96
CA ASN A 114 6.60 5.57 5.11
C ASN A 114 6.17 5.39 3.65
N TYR A 115 6.09 6.49 2.88
CA TYR A 115 5.71 6.42 1.47
C TYR A 115 6.68 5.50 0.67
N LYS A 116 7.96 5.43 1.09
CA LYS A 116 8.98 4.56 0.50
C LYS A 116 8.60 3.09 0.60
N ASP A 117 8.11 2.67 1.76
CA ASP A 117 7.66 1.30 2.00
C ASP A 117 6.45 0.97 1.11
N VAL A 118 5.52 1.94 0.98
CA VAL A 118 4.36 1.79 0.10
C VAL A 118 4.77 1.65 -1.37
N ILE A 119 5.73 2.44 -1.87
CA ILE A 119 6.26 2.28 -3.23
C ILE A 119 6.87 0.89 -3.44
N LEU A 120 7.72 0.43 -2.51
CA LEU A 120 8.38 -0.87 -2.61
C LEU A 120 7.39 -2.03 -2.61
N ILE A 121 6.35 -1.93 -1.77
CA ILE A 121 5.27 -2.92 -1.72
C ILE A 121 4.44 -2.88 -3.00
N ALA A 122 3.99 -1.70 -3.42
CA ALA A 122 3.17 -1.55 -4.62
C ALA A 122 3.89 -2.03 -5.88
N ALA A 123 5.22 -1.84 -5.98
CA ALA A 123 6.03 -2.32 -7.10
C ALA A 123 6.05 -3.85 -7.25
N LYS A 124 5.65 -4.62 -6.23
CA LYS A 124 5.48 -6.07 -6.33
C LYS A 124 4.19 -6.47 -7.06
N HIS A 125 3.21 -5.58 -7.11
CA HIS A 125 1.87 -5.85 -7.63
C HIS A 125 1.50 -4.97 -8.83
N ARG A 126 2.26 -3.91 -9.10
CA ARG A 126 1.92 -2.86 -10.08
C ARG A 126 3.15 -2.39 -10.84
N GLU A 127 2.91 -1.87 -12.04
CA GLU A 127 3.96 -1.28 -12.86
C GLU A 127 4.35 0.10 -12.30
N ILE A 128 5.47 0.12 -11.57
CA ILE A 128 6.07 1.35 -11.04
C ILE A 128 7.33 1.68 -11.83
N GLU A 129 7.43 2.93 -12.29
CA GLU A 129 8.62 3.39 -13.00
C GLU A 129 9.84 3.42 -12.06
N GLN A 130 10.92 2.76 -12.48
CA GLN A 130 12.21 2.74 -11.77
C GLN A 130 12.02 2.43 -10.27
N PRO A 131 11.52 1.22 -9.91
CA PRO A 131 11.05 0.91 -8.55
C PRO A 131 12.17 0.98 -7.49
N ASN A 132 13.43 0.89 -7.90
CA ASN A 132 14.60 1.06 -7.04
C ASN A 132 14.90 2.52 -6.65
N LYS A 133 14.28 3.51 -7.32
CA LYS A 133 14.44 4.93 -7.01
C LYS A 133 13.32 5.39 -6.08
N ILE A 134 13.49 5.29 -4.77
CA ILE A 134 12.40 5.53 -3.81
C ILE A 134 12.43 6.91 -3.16
N TYR A 135 13.45 7.75 -3.41
CA TYR A 135 13.58 9.06 -2.76
C TYR A 135 13.03 10.17 -3.66
N PHE A 136 12.08 10.95 -3.14
CA PHE A 136 11.40 11.99 -3.91
C PHE A 136 12.29 13.24 -4.07
N CYS A 137 12.44 13.74 -5.29
CA CYS A 137 13.33 14.85 -5.64
C CYS A 137 12.59 16.13 -6.11
N GLY A 138 11.25 16.14 -6.07
CA GLY A 138 10.45 17.26 -6.57
C GLY A 138 9.71 16.96 -7.87
N TRP A 139 9.19 18.02 -8.48
CA TRP A 139 8.25 17.96 -9.60
C TRP A 139 8.88 18.49 -10.89
N LYS A 140 8.47 17.94 -12.04
CA LYS A 140 8.89 18.40 -13.37
C LYS A 140 7.68 18.66 -14.24
N ASN A 141 7.51 19.90 -14.68
CA ASN A 141 6.58 20.23 -15.75
C ASN A 141 7.14 19.69 -17.07
N ASN A 142 6.38 18.83 -17.77
CA ASN A 142 6.82 18.32 -19.05
C ASN A 142 6.31 19.20 -20.19
N ILE A 143 7.22 19.61 -21.08
CA ILE A 143 6.93 20.47 -22.23
C ILE A 143 6.70 19.63 -23.50
N VAL A 144 7.52 18.59 -23.69
CA VAL A 144 7.56 17.82 -24.95
C VAL A 144 6.92 16.44 -24.82
N LYS A 145 7.17 15.75 -23.70
CA LYS A 145 6.67 14.38 -23.46
C LYS A 145 5.53 14.42 -22.45
N ASN A 146 4.65 13.42 -22.51
CA ASN A 146 3.64 13.25 -21.49
C ASN A 146 4.23 12.49 -20.28
N VAL A 147 3.69 12.75 -19.09
CA VAL A 147 3.92 11.92 -17.91
C VAL A 147 3.49 10.47 -18.19
N THR A 148 4.29 9.51 -17.74
CA THR A 148 4.08 8.07 -17.97
C THR A 148 3.15 7.47 -16.92
N ASP A 149 2.44 6.40 -17.27
CA ASP A 149 1.55 5.71 -16.34
C ASP A 149 2.32 5.10 -15.16
N GLY A 150 3.51 4.56 -15.38
CA GLY A 150 4.37 4.06 -14.29
C GLY A 150 4.85 5.16 -13.33
N ASN A 151 5.04 6.40 -13.81
CA ASN A 151 5.34 7.55 -12.95
C ASN A 151 4.10 8.01 -12.17
N LEU A 152 2.92 7.98 -12.80
CA LEU A 152 1.65 8.24 -12.13
C LEU A 152 1.33 7.20 -11.06
N GLU A 153 1.55 5.91 -11.31
CA GLU A 153 1.35 4.87 -10.30
C GLU A 153 2.30 5.01 -9.12
N LYS A 154 3.54 5.44 -9.37
CA LYS A 154 4.48 5.78 -8.31
C LYS A 154 4.02 6.96 -7.48
N THR A 155 3.52 8.01 -8.15
CA THR A 155 2.98 9.21 -7.51
C THR A 155 1.76 8.85 -6.66
N ARG A 156 0.86 8.01 -7.17
CA ARG A 156 -0.32 7.49 -6.47
C ARG A 156 0.07 6.67 -5.25
N SER A 157 1.00 5.74 -5.42
CA SER A 157 1.54 4.91 -4.33
C SER A 157 2.19 5.76 -3.24
N ALA A 158 2.85 6.86 -3.60
CA ALA A 158 3.48 7.75 -2.61
C ALA A 158 2.50 8.71 -1.93
N PHE A 159 1.59 9.31 -2.70
CA PHE A 159 0.88 10.54 -2.30
C PHE A 159 -0.64 10.54 -2.55
N GLY A 160 -1.18 9.46 -3.14
CA GLY A 160 -2.62 9.27 -3.30
C GLY A 160 -3.14 9.64 -4.68
N ASP A 161 -4.40 9.31 -4.93
CA ASP A 161 -5.07 9.53 -6.22
C ASP A 161 -5.18 11.01 -6.58
N GLU A 162 -5.52 11.87 -5.62
CA GLU A 162 -5.73 13.29 -5.88
C GLU A 162 -4.49 13.94 -6.52
N LEU A 163 -3.30 13.68 -5.96
CA LEU A 163 -2.06 14.25 -6.47
C LEU A 163 -1.64 13.61 -7.80
N ALA A 164 -1.86 12.29 -7.96
CA ALA A 164 -1.59 11.60 -9.22
C ALA A 164 -2.46 12.15 -10.36
N GLU A 165 -3.75 12.37 -10.12
CA GLU A 165 -4.67 12.92 -11.12
C GLU A 165 -4.36 14.40 -11.43
N LEU A 166 -3.96 15.18 -10.43
CA LEU A 166 -3.44 16.53 -10.67
C LEU A 166 -2.20 16.52 -11.57
N CYS A 167 -1.25 15.63 -11.28
CA CYS A 167 -0.03 15.48 -12.08
C CYS A 167 -0.35 15.08 -13.53
N LYS A 168 -1.26 14.12 -13.71
CA LYS A 168 -1.75 13.72 -15.03
C LYS A 168 -2.35 14.89 -15.79
N LYS A 169 -3.27 15.64 -15.17
CA LYS A 169 -3.97 16.78 -15.77
C LYS A 169 -3.02 17.92 -16.16
N LYS A 170 -1.97 18.14 -15.36
CA LYS A 170 -0.98 19.22 -15.56
C LYS A 170 0.27 18.78 -16.32
N ASN A 171 0.32 17.52 -16.76
CA ASN A 171 1.49 16.92 -17.38
C ASN A 171 2.79 17.06 -16.55
N ILE A 172 2.67 16.80 -15.25
CA ILE A 172 3.78 16.89 -14.28
C ILE A 172 4.27 15.49 -13.95
N SER A 173 5.59 15.29 -13.95
CA SER A 173 6.21 14.06 -13.42
C SER A 173 6.75 14.29 -12.02
N SER A 174 6.58 13.29 -11.16
CA SER A 174 7.35 13.18 -9.92
C SER A 174 8.77 12.71 -10.25
N ARG A 175 9.78 13.32 -9.63
CA ARG A 175 11.19 12.96 -9.81
C ARG A 175 11.67 12.10 -8.66
N TRP A 176 12.47 11.09 -8.97
CA TRP A 176 12.93 10.11 -8.00
C TRP A 176 14.41 9.78 -8.17
N THR A 177 15.06 9.41 -7.08
CA THR A 177 16.45 8.95 -7.04
C THR A 177 16.60 7.72 -6.15
N ALA A 178 17.72 7.01 -6.30
CA ALA A 178 18.12 5.89 -5.44
C ALA A 178 19.06 6.33 -4.30
N ILE A 179 19.40 7.62 -4.24
CA ILE A 179 20.35 8.18 -3.25
C ILE A 179 19.55 8.94 -2.19
N ASP A 180 19.66 8.52 -0.93
CA ASP A 180 18.97 9.08 0.22
C ASP A 180 19.20 10.59 0.42
N ASN A 181 20.45 11.03 0.34
CA ASN A 181 20.88 12.40 0.64
C ASN A 181 20.51 13.43 -0.44
N TYR A 182 19.60 13.09 -1.36
CA TYR A 182 19.09 13.98 -2.41
C TYR A 182 17.66 14.48 -2.14
N GLU A 183 17.03 14.07 -1.04
CA GLU A 183 15.85 14.75 -0.49
C GLU A 183 16.20 16.12 0.16
N GLU A 184 17.44 16.59 -0.01
CA GLU A 184 17.88 17.90 0.46
C GLU A 184 17.34 19.03 -0.42
N ILE A 185 16.50 19.89 0.19
CA ILE A 185 15.91 21.11 -0.40
C ILE A 185 16.94 21.96 -1.18
N ASN A 186 18.18 22.03 -0.71
CA ASN A 186 19.26 22.80 -1.34
C ASN A 186 19.62 22.33 -2.76
N LYS A 187 19.41 21.04 -3.09
CA LYS A 187 19.64 20.49 -4.43
C LYS A 187 18.43 20.69 -5.36
N ILE A 188 17.22 20.73 -4.81
CA ILE A 188 15.98 21.03 -5.56
C ILE A 188 16.02 22.47 -6.10
N ASN A 189 16.48 23.44 -5.29
CA ASN A 189 16.61 24.83 -5.73
C ASN A 189 17.63 25.02 -6.88
N ARG A 190 18.63 24.14 -7.00
CA ARG A 190 19.59 24.14 -8.12
C ARG A 190 18.99 23.67 -9.45
N ILE A 191 17.89 22.93 -9.42
CA ILE A 191 17.18 22.47 -10.65
C ILE A 191 16.44 23.62 -11.33
N TYR A 192 16.07 24.66 -10.58
CA TYR A 192 15.35 25.84 -11.10
C TYR A 192 16.27 27.03 -11.40
N THR A 193 17.58 26.88 -11.20
CA THR A 193 18.59 27.94 -11.45
C THR A 193 19.56 27.61 -12.59
N MET A 194 19.27 26.58 -13.38
CA MET A 194 19.92 26.28 -14.67
C MET A 194 18.88 26.34 -15.80
#